data_AF-A0A318RVW2-F1
#
_entry.id   AF-A0A318RVW2-F1
#
_cell.length_a   1.000
_cell.length_b   1.000
_cell.length_c   1.000
_cell.angle_alpha   90.00
_cell.angle_beta   90.00
_cell.angle_gamma   90.00
#
_symmetry.space_group_name_H-M   'P 1'
#
loop_
_entity.id
_entity.type
_entity.pdbx_description
1 polymer ?
#
loop_
_entity_poly.entity_id
_entity_poly.type
_entity_poly.pdbx_seq_one_letter_code
_entity_poly.pdbx_strand_id
1 'polypeptide(L)'
;MIDPRFVLVGAALSMLGSSWYALLTLRGVVRPNRVSWFLWSAAPAVAFGAQISDGVGLAAVTTLAVGLGPFLIFCASFVNPSSYWRVSRFDLWCGVGAVIALLLWLALDNPVLAVLTAVAADAIGGIPTVVKAWRQPDTERGFVYLLGTANGTIALLSLPVLDVTTVAFPLYLLLLGLTMCSVVSIRGRRFHTRDHYPAPTKRIRNAHPPSRPTRSNRPTHPLPHHGSADSSVRARAGNRR
;
A
#
# COMPACT_ATOMS: atom_id res chain seq x y z
N MET A 1 -24.48 13.02 -19.62
CA MET A 1 -23.45 12.11 -20.16
C MET A 1 -22.52 12.94 -21.00
N ILE A 2 -21.20 12.78 -20.84
CA ILE A 2 -20.21 13.47 -21.68
C ILE A 2 -19.92 12.65 -22.94
N ASP A 3 -19.29 13.25 -23.95
CA ASP A 3 -18.95 12.53 -25.19
C ASP A 3 -18.10 11.28 -24.88
N PRO A 4 -18.45 10.08 -25.39
CA PRO A 4 -17.71 8.84 -25.16
C PRO A 4 -16.21 8.93 -25.48
N ARG A 5 -15.78 9.84 -26.35
CA ARG A 5 -14.36 10.05 -26.70
C ARG A 5 -13.52 10.58 -25.53
N PHE A 6 -14.14 11.13 -24.49
CA PHE A 6 -13.42 11.58 -23.28
C PHE A 6 -12.71 10.44 -22.55
N VAL A 7 -13.08 9.17 -22.79
CA VAL A 7 -12.34 8.01 -22.27
C VAL A 7 -10.87 8.00 -22.72
N LEU A 8 -10.54 8.61 -23.86
CA LEU A 8 -9.15 8.78 -24.32
C LEU A 8 -8.38 9.77 -23.44
N VAL A 9 -9.04 10.83 -22.97
CA VAL A 9 -8.46 11.77 -22.00
C VAL A 9 -8.20 11.05 -20.68
N GLY A 10 -9.17 10.25 -20.22
CA GLY A 10 -9.00 9.39 -19.04
C GLY A 10 -7.79 8.45 -19.17
N ALA A 11 -7.67 7.76 -20.31
CA ALA A 11 -6.54 6.88 -20.59
C ALA A 11 -5.20 7.63 -20.60
N ALA A 12 -5.15 8.82 -21.20
CA ALA A 12 -3.95 9.66 -21.22
C ALA A 12 -3.55 10.13 -19.81
N LEU A 13 -4.51 10.50 -18.96
CA LEU A 13 -4.25 10.85 -17.56
C LEU A 13 -3.69 9.65 -16.79
N SER A 14 -4.28 8.47 -16.93
CA SER A 14 -3.75 7.24 -16.33
C SER A 14 -2.31 6.97 -16.78
N MET A 15 -2.02 7.11 -18.08
CA MET A 15 -0.66 6.96 -18.62
C MET A 15 0.34 7.96 -18.06
N LEU A 16 -0.05 9.23 -17.94
CA LEU A 16 0.79 10.25 -17.32
C LEU A 16 1.12 9.88 -15.87
N GLY A 17 0.12 9.45 -15.11
CA GLY A 17 0.29 9.01 -13.73
C GLY A 17 1.20 7.81 -13.60
N SER A 18 0.98 6.79 -14.43
CA SER A 18 1.80 5.57 -14.42
C SER A 18 3.23 5.84 -14.84
N SER A 19 3.45 6.66 -15.86
CA SER A 19 4.78 7.03 -16.33
C SER A 19 5.54 7.81 -15.26
N TRP A 20 4.89 8.76 -14.60
CA TRP A 20 5.48 9.49 -13.48
C TRP A 20 5.85 8.55 -12.32
N TYR A 21 4.97 7.64 -11.93
CA TYR A 21 5.24 6.66 -10.89
C TYR A 21 6.39 5.72 -11.26
N ALA A 22 6.46 5.26 -12.51
CA ALA A 22 7.56 4.47 -13.03
C ALA A 22 8.89 5.23 -12.96
N LEU A 23 8.92 6.51 -13.34
CA LEU A 23 10.11 7.36 -13.19
C LEU A 23 10.56 7.49 -11.73
N LEU A 24 9.62 7.66 -10.79
CA LEU A 24 9.94 7.68 -9.37
C LEU A 24 10.43 6.31 -8.85
N THR A 25 9.92 5.22 -9.43
CA THR A 25 10.36 3.85 -9.14
C THR A 25 11.81 3.66 -9.59
N LEU A 26 12.14 4.07 -10.82
CA LEU A 26 13.50 4.04 -11.35
C LEU A 26 14.47 4.89 -10.51
N ARG A 27 13.98 6.00 -9.94
CA ARG A 27 14.73 6.86 -9.00
C ARG A 27 14.79 6.31 -7.58
N GLY A 28 14.09 5.21 -7.27
CA GLY A 28 14.08 4.62 -5.94
C GLY A 28 13.29 5.38 -4.89
N VAL A 29 12.48 6.37 -5.31
CA VAL A 29 11.67 7.22 -4.44
C VAL A 29 10.41 6.49 -3.98
N VAL A 30 9.88 5.60 -4.81
CA VAL A 30 8.74 4.73 -4.48
C VAL A 30 9.13 3.27 -4.60
N ARG A 31 8.42 2.41 -3.86
CA ARG A 31 8.69 0.96 -3.81
C ARG A 31 7.45 0.17 -4.15
N PRO A 32 7.06 0.03 -5.43
CA PRO A 32 5.84 -0.64 -5.84
C PRO A 32 5.73 -2.07 -5.27
N ASN A 33 4.53 -2.47 -4.81
CA ASN A 33 4.28 -3.88 -4.51
C ASN A 33 4.14 -4.66 -5.83
N ARG A 34 5.17 -5.45 -6.16
CA ARG A 34 5.25 -6.18 -7.43
C ARG A 34 4.05 -7.09 -7.70
N VAL A 35 3.43 -7.68 -6.67
CA VAL A 35 2.27 -8.56 -6.85
C VAL A 35 1.07 -7.77 -7.37
N SER A 36 0.74 -6.65 -6.73
CA SER A 36 -0.38 -5.82 -7.17
C SER A 36 -0.17 -5.24 -8.56
N TRP A 37 1.01 -4.65 -8.81
CA TRP A 37 1.28 -4.02 -10.11
C TRP A 37 1.34 -5.04 -11.25
N PHE A 38 1.80 -6.27 -10.98
CA PHE A 38 1.69 -7.38 -11.92
C PHE A 38 0.23 -7.73 -12.22
N LEU A 39 -0.59 -7.95 -11.19
CA LEU A 39 -1.99 -8.34 -11.38
C LEU A 39 -2.81 -7.26 -12.09
N TRP A 40 -2.62 -5.99 -11.72
CA TRP A 40 -3.19 -4.83 -12.40
C TRP A 40 -2.70 -4.66 -13.83
N SER A 41 -1.60 -5.29 -14.22
CA SER A 41 -1.18 -5.36 -15.63
C SER A 41 -1.77 -6.57 -16.36
N ALA A 42 -1.83 -7.72 -15.69
CA ALA A 42 -2.20 -8.99 -16.28
C ALA A 42 -3.71 -9.05 -16.58
N ALA A 43 -4.57 -8.63 -15.64
CA ALA A 43 -6.01 -8.71 -15.84
C ALA A 43 -6.49 -7.86 -17.02
N PRO A 44 -6.08 -6.57 -17.18
CA PRO A 44 -6.45 -5.80 -18.36
C PRO A 44 -5.78 -6.28 -19.65
N ALA A 45 -4.59 -6.91 -19.60
CA ALA A 45 -3.98 -7.50 -20.79
C ALA A 45 -4.83 -8.68 -21.33
N VAL A 46 -5.34 -9.53 -20.43
CA VAL A 46 -6.28 -10.60 -20.80
C VAL A 46 -7.59 -10.02 -21.33
N ALA A 47 -8.15 -9.02 -20.65
CA ALA A 47 -9.38 -8.36 -21.09
C ALA A 47 -9.21 -7.68 -22.46
N PHE A 48 -8.07 -7.03 -22.71
CA PHE A 48 -7.75 -6.45 -24.00
C PHE A 48 -7.69 -7.52 -25.09
N GLY A 49 -7.05 -8.66 -24.83
CA GLY A 49 -7.02 -9.79 -25.76
C GLY A 49 -8.42 -10.25 -26.18
N ALA A 50 -9.33 -10.41 -25.21
CA ALA A 50 -10.73 -10.75 -25.47
C ALA A 50 -11.48 -9.63 -26.23
N GLN A 51 -11.25 -8.37 -25.89
CA GLN A 51 -11.88 -7.25 -26.60
C GLN A 51 -11.43 -7.12 -28.06
N ILE A 52 -10.18 -7.49 -28.36
CA ILE A 52 -9.67 -7.53 -29.73
C ILE A 52 -10.32 -8.67 -30.52
N SER A 53 -10.50 -9.86 -29.94
CA SER A 53 -11.22 -10.94 -30.63
C SER A 53 -12.67 -10.59 -30.91
N ASP A 54 -13.29 -9.79 -30.05
CA ASP A 54 -14.71 -9.41 -30.14
C ASP A 54 -14.96 -8.11 -30.92
N GLY A 55 -13.91 -7.45 -31.44
CA GLY A 55 -14.05 -6.25 -32.27
C GLY A 55 -14.55 -5.00 -31.53
N VAL A 56 -14.32 -4.91 -30.21
CA VAL A 56 -14.86 -3.85 -29.31
C VAL A 56 -14.42 -2.42 -29.69
N GLY A 57 -13.36 -2.27 -30.48
CA GLY A 57 -12.94 -0.98 -31.04
C GLY A 57 -12.30 -0.04 -30.02
N LEU A 58 -12.74 1.23 -29.97
CA LEU A 58 -12.06 2.29 -29.23
C LEU A 58 -11.98 2.04 -27.71
N ALA A 59 -12.97 1.36 -27.13
CA ALA A 59 -12.95 1.02 -25.70
C ALA A 59 -11.82 0.03 -25.35
N ALA A 60 -11.31 -0.75 -26.31
CA ALA A 60 -10.17 -1.63 -26.05
C ALA A 60 -8.87 -0.83 -25.78
N VAL A 61 -8.73 0.36 -26.36
CA VAL A 61 -7.57 1.24 -26.14
C VAL A 61 -7.47 1.67 -24.68
N THR A 62 -8.60 1.92 -24.02
CA THR A 62 -8.59 2.33 -22.62
C THR A 62 -8.26 1.16 -21.69
N THR A 63 -8.77 -0.04 -21.98
CA THR A 63 -8.37 -1.27 -21.28
C THR A 63 -6.87 -1.54 -21.44
N LEU A 64 -6.32 -1.37 -22.65
CA LEU A 64 -4.88 -1.46 -22.89
C LEU A 64 -4.10 -0.46 -22.03
N ALA A 65 -4.52 0.80 -21.98
CA ALA A 65 -3.87 1.80 -21.14
C ALA A 65 -3.94 1.41 -19.65
N VAL A 66 -5.07 0.91 -19.16
CA VAL A 66 -5.20 0.45 -17.77
C VAL A 66 -4.25 -0.71 -17.46
N GLY A 67 -3.89 -1.57 -18.42
CA GLY A 67 -2.91 -2.65 -18.23
C GLY A 67 -1.45 -2.23 -18.45
N LEU A 68 -1.19 -1.43 -19.48
CA LEU A 68 0.16 -1.02 -19.88
C LEU A 68 0.84 -0.15 -18.81
N GLY A 69 0.08 0.71 -18.13
CA GLY A 69 0.61 1.61 -17.10
C GLY A 69 1.17 0.85 -15.90
N PRO A 70 0.37 -0.03 -15.28
CA PRO A 70 0.85 -0.98 -14.28
C PRO A 70 2.00 -1.86 -14.76
N PHE A 71 1.99 -2.30 -16.01
CA PHE A 71 3.08 -3.08 -16.59
C PHE A 71 4.41 -2.30 -16.59
N LEU A 72 4.39 -1.03 -17.01
CA LEU A 72 5.57 -0.16 -16.96
C LEU A 72 6.13 -0.01 -15.54
N ILE A 73 5.25 0.16 -14.55
CA ILE A 73 5.65 0.26 -13.13
C ILE A 73 6.22 -1.06 -12.62
N PHE A 74 5.58 -2.18 -12.98
CA PHE A 74 6.05 -3.51 -12.64
C PHE A 74 7.47 -3.74 -13.20
N CYS A 75 7.72 -3.46 -14.48
CA CYS A 75 9.05 -3.56 -15.08
C CYS A 75 10.06 -2.63 -14.41
N ALA A 76 9.69 -1.36 -14.18
CA ALA A 76 10.55 -0.38 -13.51
C ALA A 76 10.99 -0.84 -12.11
N SER A 77 10.15 -1.60 -11.41
CA SER A 77 10.43 -2.10 -10.06
C SER A 77 11.61 -3.07 -9.96
N PHE A 78 12.07 -3.65 -11.08
CA PHE A 78 13.21 -4.57 -11.11
C PHE A 78 14.54 -3.88 -11.40
N VAL A 79 14.51 -2.62 -11.86
CA VAL A 79 15.71 -1.92 -12.31
C VAL A 79 16.51 -1.36 -11.14
N ASN A 80 15.85 -0.72 -10.19
CA ASN A 80 16.52 -0.07 -9.06
C ASN A 80 16.37 -0.89 -7.76
N PRO A 81 17.46 -1.39 -7.15
CA PRO A 81 17.41 -2.13 -5.89
C PRO A 81 16.78 -1.34 -4.73
N SER A 82 16.88 -0.01 -4.70
CA SER A 82 16.27 0.81 -3.64
C SER A 82 14.75 0.93 -3.78
N SER A 83 14.22 0.57 -4.96
CA SER A 83 12.77 0.44 -5.23
C SER A 83 12.21 -0.92 -4.79
N TYR A 84 13.06 -1.86 -4.35
CA TYR A 84 12.64 -3.20 -3.96
C TYR A 84 11.67 -3.16 -2.77
N TRP A 85 10.50 -3.75 -2.97
CA TRP A 85 9.58 -4.10 -1.91
C TRP A 85 9.65 -5.59 -1.62
N ARG A 86 9.84 -5.95 -0.34
CA ARG A 86 9.85 -7.36 0.07
C ARG A 86 8.43 -7.93 -0.02
N VAL A 87 8.24 -8.83 -0.98
CA VAL A 87 6.98 -9.57 -1.14
C VAL A 87 6.75 -10.47 0.08
N SER A 88 5.59 -10.32 0.71
CA SER A 88 5.21 -11.10 1.89
C SER A 88 4.40 -12.35 1.50
N ARG A 89 4.26 -13.31 2.43
CA ARG A 89 3.36 -14.47 2.23
C ARG A 89 1.90 -14.03 2.04
N PHE A 90 1.51 -12.95 2.72
CA PHE A 90 0.18 -12.37 2.56
C PHE A 90 -0.01 -11.85 1.13
N ASP A 91 1.00 -11.18 0.57
CA ASP A 91 0.96 -10.70 -0.82
C ASP A 91 0.77 -11.86 -1.79
N LEU A 92 1.45 -12.98 -1.57
CA LEU A 92 1.31 -14.18 -2.41
C LEU A 92 -0.08 -14.83 -2.29
N TRP A 93 -0.67 -14.89 -1.09
CA TRP A 93 -2.04 -15.40 -0.93
C TRP A 93 -3.08 -14.52 -1.63
N CYS A 94 -2.93 -13.19 -1.56
CA CYS A 94 -3.69 -12.28 -2.40
C CYS A 94 -3.44 -12.55 -3.89
N GLY A 95 -2.18 -12.78 -4.26
CA GLY A 95 -1.77 -13.18 -5.60
C GLY A 95 -2.55 -14.38 -6.14
N VAL A 96 -2.52 -15.48 -5.39
CA VAL A 96 -3.22 -16.73 -5.73
C VAL A 96 -4.73 -16.50 -5.79
N GLY A 97 -5.31 -15.81 -4.82
CA GLY A 97 -6.75 -15.50 -4.81
C GLY A 97 -7.19 -14.68 -6.03
N ALA A 98 -6.40 -13.68 -6.41
CA ALA A 98 -6.67 -12.86 -7.60
C ALA A 98 -6.56 -13.68 -8.90
N VAL A 99 -5.56 -14.56 -9.01
CA VAL A 99 -5.43 -15.46 -10.17
C VAL A 99 -6.61 -16.44 -10.25
N ILE A 100 -7.03 -17.04 -9.14
CA ILE A 100 -8.21 -17.92 -9.10
C ILE A 100 -9.46 -17.16 -9.56
N ALA A 101 -9.67 -15.95 -9.04
CA ALA A 101 -10.79 -15.11 -9.46
C ALA A 101 -10.71 -14.75 -10.95
N LEU A 102 -9.52 -14.44 -11.47
CA LEU A 102 -9.32 -14.17 -12.90
C LEU A 102 -9.66 -15.38 -13.77
N LEU A 103 -9.26 -16.59 -13.37
CA LEU A 103 -9.61 -17.83 -14.07
C LEU A 103 -11.11 -18.12 -14.01
N LEU A 104 -11.76 -17.85 -12.87
CA LEU A 104 -13.21 -17.97 -12.75
C LEU A 104 -13.93 -16.99 -13.67
N TRP A 105 -13.46 -15.74 -13.76
CA TRP A 105 -14.00 -14.76 -14.71
C TRP A 105 -13.98 -15.28 -16.15
N LEU A 106 -12.88 -15.90 -16.59
CA LEU A 106 -12.75 -16.46 -17.94
C LEU A 106 -13.66 -17.68 -18.21
N ALA A 107 -14.13 -18.34 -17.15
CA ALA A 107 -14.99 -19.52 -17.27
C ALA A 107 -16.49 -19.21 -17.11
N LEU A 108 -16.86 -17.96 -16.86
CA LEU A 108 -18.25 -17.56 -16.61
C LEU A 108 -18.95 -17.08 -17.88
N ASP A 109 -20.06 -17.74 -18.23
CA ASP A 109 -20.92 -17.31 -19.35
C ASP A 109 -21.85 -16.14 -18.99
N ASN A 110 -22.14 -15.94 -17.71
CA ASN A 110 -23.01 -14.85 -17.26
C ASN A 110 -22.22 -13.53 -17.19
N PRO A 111 -22.59 -12.48 -17.97
CA PRO A 111 -21.80 -11.25 -18.06
C PRO A 111 -21.75 -10.45 -16.76
N VAL A 112 -22.80 -10.51 -15.94
CA VAL A 112 -22.83 -9.84 -14.63
C VAL A 112 -21.89 -10.53 -13.65
N LEU A 113 -21.97 -11.86 -13.53
CA LEU A 113 -21.05 -12.61 -12.67
C LEU A 113 -19.60 -12.46 -13.15
N ALA A 114 -19.37 -12.47 -14.47
CA ALA A 114 -18.06 -12.26 -15.07
C ALA A 114 -17.45 -10.92 -14.64
N VAL A 115 -18.16 -9.80 -14.80
CA VAL A 115 -17.63 -8.47 -14.43
C VAL A 115 -17.39 -8.36 -12.92
N LEU A 116 -18.30 -8.91 -12.09
CA LEU A 116 -18.17 -8.84 -10.63
C LEU A 116 -16.96 -9.66 -10.16
N THR A 117 -16.72 -10.81 -10.80
CA THR A 117 -15.55 -11.65 -10.52
C THR A 117 -14.26 -10.96 -10.98
N ALA A 118 -14.27 -10.27 -12.13
CA ALA A 118 -13.13 -9.49 -12.59
C ALA A 118 -12.80 -8.32 -11.62
N VAL A 119 -13.82 -7.61 -11.14
CA VAL A 119 -13.67 -6.57 -10.09
C VAL A 119 -13.11 -7.17 -8.80
N ALA A 120 -13.59 -8.35 -8.38
CA ALA A 120 -13.07 -9.03 -7.20
C ALA A 120 -11.60 -9.44 -7.37
N ALA A 121 -11.22 -9.97 -8.55
CA ALA A 121 -9.84 -10.30 -8.87
C ALA A 121 -8.92 -9.08 -8.74
N ASP A 122 -9.32 -7.95 -9.34
CA ASP A 122 -8.58 -6.70 -9.28
C ASP A 122 -8.50 -6.14 -7.85
N ALA A 123 -9.62 -6.16 -7.12
CA ALA A 123 -9.69 -5.76 -5.72
C ALA A 123 -8.73 -6.56 -4.84
N ILE A 124 -8.74 -7.90 -4.94
CA ILE A 124 -7.84 -8.79 -4.21
C ILE A 124 -6.38 -8.49 -4.59
N GLY A 125 -6.10 -8.28 -5.88
CA GLY A 125 -4.79 -7.88 -6.37
C GLY A 125 -4.29 -6.54 -5.81
N GLY A 126 -5.21 -5.61 -5.53
CA GLY A 126 -4.91 -4.31 -4.93
C GLY A 126 -4.64 -4.33 -3.42
N ILE A 127 -5.13 -5.34 -2.69
CA ILE A 127 -5.02 -5.41 -1.22
C ILE A 127 -3.56 -5.26 -0.71
N PRO A 128 -2.55 -5.96 -1.27
CA PRO A 128 -1.17 -5.81 -0.83
C PRO A 128 -0.65 -4.36 -0.90
N THR A 129 -1.06 -3.62 -1.94
CA THR A 129 -0.69 -2.21 -2.10
C THR A 129 -1.41 -1.30 -1.10
N VAL A 130 -2.70 -1.55 -0.82
CA VAL A 130 -3.44 -0.81 0.22
C VAL A 130 -2.80 -1.04 1.59
N VAL A 131 -2.52 -2.30 1.95
CA VAL A 131 -1.87 -2.66 3.22
C VAL A 131 -0.48 -2.05 3.30
N LYS A 132 0.29 -2.06 2.21
CA LYS A 132 1.59 -1.41 2.12
C LYS A 132 1.48 0.09 2.37
N ALA A 133 0.61 0.79 1.64
CA ALA A 133 0.43 2.24 1.77
C ALA A 133 -0.01 2.64 3.19
N TRP A 134 -0.77 1.78 3.87
CA TRP A 134 -1.15 2.01 5.26
C TRP A 134 0.03 1.89 6.23
N ARG A 135 0.89 0.89 6.03
CA ARG A 135 2.02 0.56 6.92
C ARG A 135 3.25 1.44 6.67
N GLN A 136 3.58 1.71 5.41
CA GLN A 136 4.75 2.46 4.94
C GLN A 136 4.34 3.49 3.86
N PRO A 137 3.61 4.55 4.26
CA PRO A 137 3.04 5.54 3.33
C PRO A 137 4.09 6.36 2.58
N ASP A 138 5.31 6.47 3.12
CA ASP A 138 6.47 7.13 2.52
C ASP A 138 6.95 6.46 1.24
N THR A 139 6.66 5.16 1.09
CA THR A 139 7.02 4.37 -0.10
C THR A 139 6.06 4.53 -1.27
N GLU A 140 5.04 5.39 -1.13
CA GLU A 140 3.96 5.59 -2.09
C GLU A 140 3.74 7.06 -2.45
N ARG A 141 3.19 7.31 -3.64
CA ARG A 141 2.87 8.67 -4.11
C ARG A 141 1.46 8.74 -4.66
N GLY A 142 0.68 9.67 -4.12
CA GLY A 142 -0.75 9.84 -4.41
C GLY A 142 -1.09 10.18 -5.86
N PHE A 143 -0.15 10.75 -6.62
CA PHE A 143 -0.41 11.30 -7.94
C PHE A 143 -0.92 10.26 -8.95
N VAL A 144 -0.38 9.03 -8.94
CA VAL A 144 -0.85 7.95 -9.82
C VAL A 144 -2.29 7.57 -9.52
N TYR A 145 -2.66 7.53 -8.24
CA TYR A 145 -4.00 7.17 -7.79
C TYR A 145 -5.00 8.29 -8.07
N LEU A 146 -4.57 9.56 -7.98
CA LEU A 146 -5.39 10.71 -8.32
C LEU A 146 -5.76 10.71 -9.80
N LEU A 147 -4.79 10.46 -10.68
CA LEU A 147 -5.05 10.37 -12.11
C LEU A 147 -5.87 9.13 -12.47
N GLY A 148 -5.65 8.00 -11.80
CA GLY A 148 -6.52 6.82 -11.90
C GLY A 148 -7.97 7.09 -11.45
N THR A 149 -8.14 7.88 -10.38
CA THR A 149 -9.46 8.32 -9.90
C THR A 149 -10.14 9.19 -10.94
N ALA A 150 -9.43 10.16 -11.52
CA ALA A 150 -9.96 11.01 -12.58
C ALA A 150 -10.38 10.18 -13.81
N ASN A 151 -9.58 9.18 -14.19
CA ASN A 151 -9.94 8.24 -15.25
C ASN A 151 -11.21 7.46 -14.94
N GLY A 152 -11.34 6.90 -13.73
CA GLY A 152 -12.56 6.20 -13.29
C GLY A 152 -13.79 7.10 -13.32
N THR A 153 -13.68 8.35 -12.87
CA THR A 153 -14.75 9.35 -12.96
C THR A 153 -15.16 9.62 -14.40
N ILE A 154 -14.18 9.89 -15.29
CA ILE A 154 -14.43 10.17 -16.70
C ILE A 154 -15.10 8.96 -17.36
N ALA A 155 -14.62 7.75 -17.09
CA ALA A 155 -15.20 6.52 -17.61
C ALA A 155 -16.68 6.39 -17.21
N LEU A 156 -17.02 6.58 -15.93
CA LEU A 156 -18.41 6.56 -15.45
C LEU A 156 -19.30 7.60 -16.14
N LEU A 157 -18.81 8.84 -16.28
CA LEU A 157 -19.58 9.93 -16.89
C LEU A 157 -19.79 9.77 -18.41
N SER A 158 -18.94 8.95 -19.03
CA SER A 158 -18.94 8.64 -20.47
C SER A 158 -19.78 7.40 -20.82
N LEU A 159 -20.32 6.68 -19.83
CA LEU A 159 -21.08 5.45 -20.08
C LEU A 159 -22.40 5.77 -20.80
N PRO A 160 -22.73 5.05 -21.90
CA PRO A 160 -23.98 5.25 -22.64
C PRO A 160 -25.20 4.66 -21.91
N VAL A 161 -24.98 3.61 -21.12
CA VAL A 161 -26.01 2.89 -20.37
C VAL A 161 -25.47 2.59 -18.97
N LEU A 162 -26.27 2.85 -17.95
CA LEU A 162 -25.95 2.54 -16.56
C LEU A 162 -26.49 1.15 -16.23
N ASP A 163 -25.67 0.13 -16.47
CA ASP A 163 -25.92 -1.25 -16.07
C ASP A 163 -24.75 -1.77 -15.22
N VAL A 164 -24.96 -2.86 -14.48
CA VAL A 164 -23.93 -3.47 -13.64
C VAL A 164 -22.70 -3.82 -14.47
N THR A 165 -22.88 -4.33 -15.70
CA THR A 165 -21.78 -4.73 -16.59
C THR A 165 -20.88 -3.57 -17.02
N THR A 166 -21.44 -2.35 -17.11
CA THR A 166 -20.70 -1.15 -17.56
C THR A 166 -20.18 -0.32 -16.39
N VAL A 167 -20.92 -0.28 -15.28
CA VAL A 167 -20.62 0.59 -14.12
C VAL A 167 -19.63 -0.05 -13.15
N ALA A 168 -19.67 -1.38 -12.97
CA ALA A 168 -18.96 -2.04 -11.87
C ALA A 168 -17.46 -1.75 -11.86
N PHE A 169 -16.77 -1.90 -13.00
CA PHE A 169 -15.31 -1.73 -13.07
C PHE A 169 -14.87 -0.26 -12.96
N PRO A 170 -15.45 0.71 -13.71
CA PRO A 170 -15.13 2.13 -13.51
C PRO A 170 -15.42 2.64 -12.09
N LEU A 171 -16.53 2.20 -11.48
CA LEU A 171 -16.86 2.54 -10.09
C LEU A 171 -15.83 1.95 -9.12
N TYR A 172 -15.45 0.70 -9.32
CA TYR A 172 -14.39 0.08 -8.54
C TYR A 172 -13.07 0.86 -8.63
N LEU A 173 -12.62 1.22 -9.84
CA LEU A 173 -11.39 2.00 -10.03
C LEU A 173 -11.45 3.36 -9.33
N LEU A 174 -12.60 4.04 -9.39
CA LEU A 174 -12.84 5.28 -8.67
C LEU A 174 -12.68 5.08 -7.16
N LEU A 175 -13.34 4.08 -6.60
CA LEU A 175 -13.33 3.80 -5.16
C LEU A 175 -11.95 3.38 -4.66
N LEU A 176 -11.25 2.54 -5.41
CA LEU A 176 -9.87 2.14 -5.11
C LEU A 176 -8.94 3.36 -5.17
N GLY A 177 -9.05 4.19 -6.21
CA GLY A 177 -8.26 5.40 -6.37
C GLY A 177 -8.46 6.38 -5.22
N LEU A 178 -9.71 6.65 -4.83
CA LEU A 178 -10.06 7.48 -3.68
C LEU A 178 -9.52 6.90 -2.37
N THR A 179 -9.62 5.57 -2.19
CA THR A 179 -9.07 4.87 -1.03
C THR A 179 -7.56 5.08 -0.95
N MET A 180 -6.84 4.86 -2.04
CA MET A 180 -5.39 5.04 -2.09
C MET A 180 -4.97 6.49 -1.87
N CYS A 181 -5.66 7.45 -2.50
CA CYS A 181 -5.43 8.88 -2.29
C CYS A 181 -5.60 9.25 -0.81
N SER A 182 -6.66 8.75 -0.17
CA SER A 182 -6.98 9.00 1.23
C SER A 182 -5.93 8.38 2.16
N VAL A 183 -5.57 7.11 1.93
CA VAL A 183 -4.58 6.40 2.74
C VAL A 183 -3.22 7.10 2.66
N VAL A 184 -2.73 7.39 1.44
CA VAL A 184 -1.44 8.05 1.25
C VAL A 184 -1.42 9.46 1.87
N SER A 185 -2.50 10.23 1.72
CA SER A 185 -2.57 11.60 2.25
C SER A 185 -2.66 11.65 3.78
N ILE A 186 -3.51 10.81 4.38
CA ILE A 186 -3.74 10.80 5.84
C ILE A 186 -2.52 10.20 6.56
N ARG A 187 -1.98 9.10 6.05
CA ARG A 187 -0.87 8.37 6.69
C ARG A 187 0.48 9.05 6.42
N GLY A 188 0.68 9.61 5.23
CA GLY A 188 1.90 10.36 4.89
C GLY A 188 2.13 11.57 5.79
N ARG A 189 1.07 12.34 6.10
CA ARG A 189 1.16 13.47 7.05
C ARG A 189 1.60 13.02 8.45
N ARG A 190 1.02 11.93 8.96
CA ARG A 190 1.31 11.42 10.32
C ARG A 190 2.74 10.88 10.46
N PHE A 191 3.32 10.34 9.39
CA PHE A 191 4.69 9.82 9.40
C PHE A 191 5.70 10.97 9.48
N HIS A 192 5.55 12.01 8.64
CA HIS A 192 6.42 13.19 8.69
C HIS A 192 6.37 13.94 10.03
N THR A 193 5.22 13.98 10.72
CA THR A 193 5.14 14.62 12.05
C THR A 193 5.91 13.85 13.13
N ARG A 194 6.08 12.53 13.00
CA ARG A 194 6.80 11.70 14.00
C ARG A 194 8.32 11.82 13.90
N ASP A 195 8.85 12.01 12.70
CA ASP A 195 10.29 12.18 12.48
C ASP A 195 10.78 13.60 12.82
N HIS A 196 9.86 14.56 13.04
CA HIS A 196 10.16 15.94 13.42
C HIS A 196 10.17 16.21 14.92
N TYR A 197 10.12 15.18 15.79
CA TYR A 197 10.47 15.40 17.19
C TYR A 197 12.00 15.56 17.27
N PRO A 198 12.55 16.74 17.58
CA PRO A 198 13.98 16.87 17.76
C PRO A 198 14.38 15.89 18.86
N ALA A 199 15.35 15.03 18.57
CA ALA A 199 15.95 14.16 19.58
C ALA A 199 16.23 15.01 20.83
N PRO A 200 15.91 14.53 22.05
CA PRO A 200 16.19 15.30 23.26
C PRO A 200 17.67 15.68 23.22
N THR A 201 17.90 16.97 23.07
CA THR A 201 19.23 17.57 22.97
C THR A 201 20.04 16.99 24.12
N LYS A 202 21.15 16.31 23.80
CA LYS A 202 22.12 15.88 24.80
C LYS A 202 22.48 17.11 25.61
N ARG A 203 21.85 17.24 26.77
CA ARG A 203 22.12 18.32 27.72
C ARG A 203 23.61 18.25 27.98
N ILE A 204 24.27 19.33 27.60
CA ILE A 204 25.71 19.58 27.62
C ILE A 204 26.35 18.86 28.81
N ARG A 205 27.21 17.89 28.51
CA ARG A 205 27.97 17.09 29.48
C ARG A 205 29.19 17.87 30.02
N ASN A 206 29.05 19.19 30.18
CA ASN A 206 30.07 20.08 30.74
C ASN A 206 29.49 20.81 31.96
N ALA A 207 29.01 20.04 32.94
CA ALA A 207 28.96 20.53 34.30
C ALA A 207 30.27 20.07 34.97
N HIS A 208 31.14 21.03 35.26
CA HIS A 208 32.27 20.85 36.17
C HIS A 208 31.73 20.18 37.45
N PRO A 209 32.34 19.10 37.97
CA PRO A 209 31.90 18.54 39.23
C PRO A 209 32.10 19.61 40.32
N PRO A 210 31.11 19.87 41.20
CA PRO A 210 31.34 20.74 42.33
C PRO A 210 32.47 20.15 43.18
N SER A 211 33.49 20.97 43.43
CA SER A 211 34.60 20.64 44.31
C SER A 211 34.06 20.13 45.65
N ARG A 212 34.48 18.91 46.04
CA ARG A 212 34.14 18.30 47.33
C ARG A 212 34.47 19.27 48.48
N PRO A 213 33.56 19.52 49.43
CA PRO A 213 33.95 20.13 50.69
C PRO A 213 34.83 19.15 51.46
N THR A 214 35.96 19.65 51.94
CA THR A 214 36.87 19.00 52.88
C THR A 214 36.12 18.44 54.08
N ARG A 215 36.33 17.16 54.35
CA ARG A 215 35.71 16.38 55.43
C ARG A 215 36.26 16.87 56.78
N SER A 216 35.47 17.60 57.56
CA SER A 216 35.82 17.95 58.94
C SER A 216 35.51 16.79 59.89
N ASN A 217 36.50 16.43 60.70
CA ASN A 217 36.47 15.42 61.76
C ASN A 217 35.19 15.44 62.62
N ARG A 218 34.61 14.26 62.86
CA ARG A 218 33.84 13.98 64.08
C ARG A 218 34.08 12.55 64.59
N PRO A 219 33.98 12.34 65.91
CA PRO A 219 34.69 11.29 66.63
C PRO A 219 33.96 9.95 66.64
N THR A 220 34.75 8.91 66.87
CA THR A 220 34.37 7.51 67.11
C THR A 220 33.45 7.35 68.32
N HIS A 221 32.35 6.61 68.16
CA HIS A 221 31.67 5.92 69.26
C HIS A 221 31.36 4.47 68.85
N PRO A 222 31.48 3.47 69.75
CA PRO A 222 31.40 2.05 69.39
C PRO A 222 29.99 1.46 69.51
N LEU A 223 29.65 0.56 68.56
CA LEU A 223 28.92 -0.74 68.60
C LEU A 223 27.78 -0.98 69.63
N PRO A 224 26.69 -1.72 69.30
CA PRO A 224 26.79 -3.20 69.26
C PRO A 224 25.89 -3.98 68.29
N HIS A 225 26.28 -5.25 68.15
CA HIS A 225 25.63 -6.38 67.47
C HIS A 225 24.24 -6.74 68.02
N HIS A 226 23.34 -7.18 67.13
CA HIS A 226 22.32 -8.24 67.26
C HIS A 226 21.73 -8.43 65.84
N GLY A 227 21.37 -9.58 65.29
CA GLY A 227 21.12 -10.92 65.78
C GLY A 227 20.10 -11.55 64.81
N SER A 228 20.50 -12.64 64.16
CA SER A 228 19.73 -13.80 63.66
C SER A 228 18.22 -13.74 63.28
N ALA A 229 17.93 -14.52 62.22
CA ALA A 229 16.69 -15.26 61.93
C ALA A 229 15.54 -14.46 61.26
N ASP A 230 14.68 -15.00 60.39
CA ASP A 230 14.36 -16.40 60.11
C ASP A 230 13.60 -16.59 58.77
N SER A 231 13.72 -17.82 58.27
CA SER A 231 12.73 -18.70 57.62
C SER A 231 11.74 -18.26 56.50
N SER A 232 11.79 -19.04 55.40
CA SER A 232 10.68 -19.77 54.72
C SER A 232 9.55 -18.94 54.07
N VAL A 233 9.07 -19.22 52.85
CA VAL A 233 8.43 -20.45 52.38
C VAL A 233 8.45 -20.46 50.84
N ARG A 234 8.90 -21.57 50.26
CA ARG A 234 8.87 -21.88 48.83
C ARG A 234 7.69 -22.82 48.55
N ALA A 235 7.02 -22.55 47.43
CA ALA A 235 6.40 -23.48 46.48
C ALA A 235 5.31 -24.45 46.99
N ARG A 236 4.07 -24.25 46.49
CA ARG A 236 3.12 -25.33 46.25
C ARG A 236 2.63 -25.31 44.81
N ALA A 237 2.70 -26.49 44.21
CA ALA A 237 2.27 -26.87 42.87
C ALA A 237 0.74 -26.78 42.70
N GLY A 238 0.29 -26.70 41.44
CA GLY A 238 -1.13 -26.70 41.10
C GLY A 238 -1.40 -26.80 39.61
N ASN A 239 -1.05 -27.94 39.03
CA ASN A 239 -1.40 -28.44 37.70
C ASN A 239 -2.91 -28.28 37.40
N ARG A 240 -3.28 -27.67 36.27
CA ARG A 240 -4.59 -27.90 35.61
C ARG A 240 -4.44 -27.89 34.09
N ARG A 241 -5.05 -28.92 33.52
CA ARG A 241 -5.28 -29.18 32.10
C ARG A 241 -6.15 -28.11 31.46
#